data_AF-A0A844GDU1-F1
#
_entry.id   AF-A0A844GDU1-F1
#
_cell.length_a   1.000
_cell.length_b   1.000
_cell.length_c   1.000
_cell.angle_alpha   90.00
_cell.angle_beta   90.00
_cell.angle_gamma   90.00
#
_symmetry.space_group_name_H-M   'P 1'
#
loop_
_entity.id
_entity.type
_entity.pdbx_description
1 polymer ?
#
loop_
_entity_poly.entity_id
_entity_poly.type
_entity_poly.pdbx_seq_one_letter_code
_entity_poly.pdbx_strand_id
1 'polypeptide(L)'
;MSWQEFKRDYLVRFWSPVPAVIAAGVLSAYYFGLTGTFWAVTGEFTRWGGHLLQLLGYHPETRGYFKVIHLDGTPLDRVDGMMILGMFA
;
A
#
# COMPACT_ATOMS: atom_id res chain seq x y z
N MET A 1 7.20 31.69 14.77
CA MET A 1 7.42 30.23 14.85
C MET A 1 8.76 29.93 14.21
N SER A 2 9.69 29.33 14.96
CA SER A 2 11.00 28.93 14.46
C SER A 2 10.90 27.66 13.62
N TRP A 3 11.92 27.39 12.79
CA TRP A 3 12.02 26.15 12.02
C TRP A 3 11.94 24.89 12.92
N GLN A 4 12.53 24.95 14.12
CA GLN A 4 12.53 23.83 15.07
C GLN A 4 11.11 23.55 15.60
N GLU A 5 10.34 24.59 15.89
CA GLU A 5 8.94 24.47 16.32
C GLU A 5 8.08 23.93 15.18
N PHE A 6 8.22 24.47 13.96
CA PHE A 6 7.50 23.97 12.79
C PHE A 6 7.77 22.47 12.55
N LYS A 7 9.05 22.06 12.53
CA LYS A 7 9.45 20.67 12.34
C LYS A 7 8.87 19.77 13.43
N ARG A 8 8.98 20.19 14.70
CA ARG A 8 8.48 19.40 15.82
C ARG A 8 6.96 19.21 15.74
N ASP A 9 6.23 20.28 15.50
CA ASP A 9 4.78 20.29 15.65
C ASP A 9 4.07 19.71 14.40
N TYR A 10 4.62 19.93 13.21
CA TYR A 10 3.98 19.51 11.95
C TYR A 10 4.65 18.32 11.24
N LEU A 11 5.93 18.02 11.50
CA LEU A 11 6.63 16.92 10.80
C LEU A 11 6.92 15.73 11.72
N VAL A 12 7.07 15.94 13.04
CA VAL A 12 7.44 14.88 13.98
C VAL A 12 6.28 14.45 14.87
N ARG A 13 5.54 15.39 15.47
CA ARG A 13 4.47 15.10 16.42
C ARG A 13 3.07 15.28 15.85
N PHE A 14 2.93 15.40 14.52
CA PHE A 14 1.64 15.60 13.87
C PHE A 14 0.66 14.44 14.08
N TRP A 15 1.16 13.26 14.47
CA TRP A 15 0.36 12.11 14.86
C TRP A 15 0.96 11.40 16.08
N SER A 16 0.11 10.71 16.85
CA SER A 16 0.52 9.91 18.00
C SER A 16 0.84 8.47 17.55
N PRO A 17 2.11 8.03 17.57
CA PRO A 17 2.50 6.77 16.92
C PRO A 17 1.84 5.52 17.50
N VAL A 18 1.80 5.41 18.83
CA VAL A 18 1.31 4.23 19.53
C VAL A 18 -0.17 3.94 19.25
N PRO A 19 -1.13 4.86 19.51
CA PRO A 19 -2.54 4.58 19.26
C PRO A 19 -2.84 4.36 17.78
N ALA A 20 -2.13 5.03 16.88
CA ALA A 20 -2.34 4.85 15.44
C ALA A 20 -1.80 3.49 14.94
N VAL A 21 -0.67 3.00 15.45
CA VAL A 21 -0.21 1.63 15.14
C VAL A 21 -1.18 0.58 15.68
N ILE A 22 -1.73 0.78 16.89
CA ILE A 22 -2.76 -0.11 17.45
C ILE A 22 -4.01 -0.10 16.58
N ALA A 23 -4.51 1.08 16.20
CA ALA A 23 -5.66 1.22 15.32
C ALA A 23 -5.43 0.53 13.97
N ALA A 24 -4.26 0.74 13.35
CA ALA A 24 -3.88 0.07 12.11
C ALA A 24 -3.86 -1.46 12.26
N GLY A 25 -3.36 -1.98 13.39
CA GLY A 25 -3.37 -3.42 13.69
C GLY A 25 -4.79 -4.00 13.80
N VAL A 26 -5.68 -3.32 14.53
CA VAL A 26 -7.09 -3.74 14.66
C VAL A 26 -7.79 -3.74 13.30
N LEU A 27 -7.63 -2.67 12.51
CA LEU A 27 -8.21 -2.58 11.19
C LEU A 27 -7.63 -3.64 10.24
N SER A 28 -6.32 -3.93 10.32
CA SER A 28 -5.69 -5.00 9.55
C SER A 28 -6.22 -6.38 9.92
N ALA A 29 -6.47 -6.65 11.20
CA ALA A 29 -7.06 -7.90 11.65
C ALA A 29 -8.50 -8.06 11.14
N TYR A 30 -9.29 -6.98 11.19
CA TYR A 30 -10.64 -6.96 10.67
C TYR A 30 -10.67 -7.16 9.15
N TYR A 31 -9.79 -6.45 8.42
CA TYR A 31 -9.65 -6.58 6.97
C TYR A 31 -9.31 -8.03 6.57
N PHE A 32 -8.33 -8.63 7.24
CA PHE A 32 -7.97 -10.03 7.01
C PHE A 32 -9.13 -10.98 7.31
N GLY A 33 -9.82 -10.78 8.44
CA GLY A 33 -10.97 -11.60 8.84
C GLY A 33 -12.13 -11.54 7.85
N LEU A 34 -12.36 -10.39 7.19
CA LEU A 34 -13.43 -10.23 6.21
C LEU A 34 -13.05 -10.69 4.80
N THR A 35 -11.84 -10.40 4.35
CA THR A 35 -11.46 -10.54 2.94
C THR A 35 -10.62 -11.80 2.67
N GLY A 36 -10.03 -12.40 3.70
CA GLY A 36 -9.08 -13.50 3.56
C GLY A 36 -7.73 -13.10 2.94
N THR A 37 -7.50 -11.81 2.70
CA THR A 37 -6.24 -11.26 2.20
C THR A 37 -5.64 -10.25 3.18
N PHE A 38 -4.33 -10.05 3.08
CA PHE A 38 -3.58 -9.10 3.90
C PHE A 38 -3.76 -7.68 3.33
N TRP A 39 -3.83 -6.67 4.20
CA TRP A 39 -3.92 -5.26 3.79
C TRP A 39 -2.59 -4.81 3.14
N ALA A 40 -2.40 -5.15 1.87
CA ALA A 40 -1.10 -5.18 1.20
C ALA A 40 -0.77 -3.91 0.39
N VAL A 41 -0.92 -2.72 0.97
CA VAL A 41 -0.80 -1.45 0.22
C VAL A 41 0.50 -1.35 -0.61
N THR A 42 1.64 -1.65 0.02
CA THR A 42 2.95 -1.59 -0.64
C THR A 42 3.10 -2.60 -1.78
N GLY A 43 2.61 -3.83 -1.59
CA GLY A 43 2.72 -4.89 -2.59
C GLY A 43 1.91 -4.58 -3.84
N GLU A 44 0.71 -4.06 -3.65
CA GLU A 44 -0.16 -3.61 -4.73
C GLU A 44 0.41 -2.42 -5.51
N PHE A 45 0.95 -1.40 -4.85
CA PHE A 45 1.64 -0.31 -5.55
C PHE A 45 2.82 -0.82 -6.37
N THR A 46 3.52 -1.83 -5.86
CA THR A 46 4.60 -2.47 -6.61
C THR A 46 4.06 -3.18 -7.85
N ARG A 47 2.92 -3.88 -7.75
CA ARG A 47 2.25 -4.51 -8.90
C ARG A 47 1.76 -3.48 -9.92
N TRP A 48 1.20 -2.36 -9.48
CA TRP A 48 0.83 -1.24 -10.36
C TRP A 48 2.03 -0.69 -11.13
N GLY A 49 3.16 -0.51 -10.44
CA GLY A 49 4.42 -0.17 -11.11
C GLY A 49 4.84 -1.22 -12.14
N GLY A 50 4.65 -2.49 -11.83
CA GLY A 50 4.82 -3.60 -12.78
C GLY A 50 3.93 -3.47 -14.02
N HIS A 51 2.64 -3.19 -13.85
CA HIS A 51 1.72 -2.97 -14.98
C HIS A 51 2.09 -1.73 -15.81
N LEU A 52 2.54 -0.63 -15.17
CA LEU A 52 3.06 0.53 -15.90
C LEU A 52 4.29 0.17 -16.74
N LEU A 53 5.21 -0.64 -16.20
CA LEU A 53 6.35 -1.15 -16.95
C LEU A 53 5.92 -2.04 -18.12
N GLN A 54 4.89 -2.88 -17.95
CA GLN A 54 4.29 -3.65 -19.05
C GLN A 54 3.74 -2.77 -20.16
N LEU A 55 3.04 -1.68 -19.79
CA LEU A 55 2.55 -0.69 -20.77
C LEU A 55 3.68 -0.01 -21.54
N LEU A 56 4.86 0.14 -20.92
CA LEU A 56 6.07 0.67 -21.56
C LEU A 56 6.86 -0.39 -22.35
N GLY A 57 6.35 -1.62 -22.47
CA GLY A 57 6.97 -2.72 -23.23
C GLY A 57 8.01 -3.54 -22.46
N TYR A 58 8.11 -3.37 -21.14
CA TYR A 58 8.96 -4.23 -20.30
C TYR A 58 8.21 -5.47 -19.83
N HIS A 59 8.96 -6.50 -19.43
CA HIS A 59 8.41 -7.77 -18.92
C HIS A 59 8.79 -7.99 -17.44
N PRO A 60 8.28 -7.19 -16.49
CA PRO A 60 8.58 -7.36 -15.07
C PRO A 60 8.13 -8.71 -14.52
N GLU A 61 7.07 -9.31 -15.05
CA GLU A 61 6.55 -10.64 -14.68
C GLU A 61 7.59 -11.76 -14.81
N THR A 62 8.63 -11.58 -15.63
CA THR A 62 9.70 -12.57 -15.76
C THR A 62 10.75 -12.47 -14.63
N ARG A 63 10.74 -11.38 -13.86
CA ARG A 63 11.71 -11.11 -12.79
C ARG A 63 11.31 -11.85 -11.51
N GLY A 64 12.32 -12.32 -10.77
CA GLY A 64 12.12 -13.16 -9.58
C GLY A 64 11.15 -12.56 -8.55
N TYR A 65 11.25 -11.27 -8.27
CA TYR A 65 10.36 -10.62 -7.31
C TYR A 65 8.89 -10.56 -7.78
N PHE A 66 8.65 -10.18 -9.04
CA PHE A 66 7.29 -10.10 -9.61
C PHE A 66 6.61 -11.46 -9.77
N LYS A 67 7.38 -12.54 -9.91
CA LYS A 67 6.87 -13.91 -9.82
C LYS A 67 6.39 -14.25 -8.41
N VAL A 68 7.16 -13.89 -7.38
CA VAL A 68 6.83 -14.16 -5.98
C VAL A 68 5.57 -13.42 -5.54
N ILE A 69 5.40 -12.17 -6.00
CA ILE A 69 4.21 -11.38 -5.67
C ILE A 69 3.04 -11.63 -6.65
N HIS A 70 3.15 -12.54 -7.61
CA HIS A 70 2.10 -12.83 -8.59
C HIS A 70 1.61 -11.57 -9.33
N LEU A 71 2.43 -11.05 -10.24
CA LEU A 71 2.00 -10.00 -11.19
C LEU A 71 1.08 -10.61 -12.25
N ASP A 72 -0.14 -10.96 -11.83
CA ASP A 72 -1.17 -11.59 -12.65
C ASP A 72 -2.47 -10.77 -12.61
N GLY A 73 -3.22 -10.82 -13.72
CA GLY A 73 -4.48 -10.11 -13.86
C GLY A 73 -4.32 -8.58 -13.89
N THR A 74 -5.35 -7.88 -13.45
CA THR A 74 -5.42 -6.41 -13.36
C THR A 74 -5.65 -5.96 -11.92
N PRO A 75 -5.39 -4.69 -11.60
CA PRO A 75 -5.76 -4.11 -10.30
C PRO A 75 -7.23 -4.27 -9.91
N LEU A 76 -8.14 -4.42 -10.88
CA LEU A 76 -9.57 -4.56 -10.63
C LEU A 76 -9.97 -5.97 -10.19
N ASP A 77 -9.12 -6.96 -10.49
CA ASP A 77 -9.37 -8.38 -10.16
C ASP A 77 -9.07 -8.71 -8.70
N ARG A 78 -8.45 -7.79 -7.96
CA ARG A 78 -8.01 -7.99 -6.57
C ARG A 78 -8.69 -7.01 -5.63
N VAL A 79 -9.10 -7.52 -4.46
CA VAL A 79 -9.66 -6.70 -3.37
C VAL A 79 -8.68 -5.59 -2.97
N ASP A 80 -7.40 -5.95 -2.82
CA ASP A 80 -6.36 -4.98 -2.45
C ASP A 80 -6.09 -3.92 -3.54
N GLY A 81 -6.33 -4.26 -4.81
CA GLY A 81 -6.15 -3.34 -5.94
C GLY A 81 -7.30 -2.33 -6.05
N MET A 82 -8.53 -2.77 -5.78
CA MET A 82 -9.70 -1.91 -5.64
C MET A 82 -9.63 -1.01 -4.41
N MET A 83 -9.09 -1.52 -3.29
CA MET A 83 -8.89 -0.74 -2.07
C MET A 83 -7.97 0.47 -2.30
N ILE A 84 -6.87 0.33 -3.04
CA ILE A 84 -5.95 1.44 -3.33
C ILE A 84 -6.59 2.50 -4.23
N LEU A 85 -7.45 2.12 -5.17
CA LEU A 85 -8.25 3.10 -5.91
C LEU A 85 -9.07 3.97 -4.95
N GLY A 86 -9.63 3.37 -3.90
CA GLY A 86 -10.33 4.08 -2.84
C GLY A 86 -9.45 5.00 -1.98
N MET A 87 -8.12 4.81 -1.95
CA MET A 87 -7.20 5.69 -1.20
C MET A 87 -6.94 7.02 -1.92
N PHE A 88 -7.25 7.13 -3.22
CA PHE A 88 -7.09 8.35 -4.00
C PHE A 88 -8.34 9.25 -4.02
N ALA A 89 -9.45 8.78 -3.47
CA ALA A 89 -10.72 9.50 -3.35
C ALA A 89 -10.79 10.25 -2.01
#